data_AF-A0A564YB80-F1
#
_entry.id   AF-A0A564YB80-F1
#
_cell.length_a   1.000
_cell.length_b   1.000
_cell.length_c   1.000
_cell.angle_alpha   90.00
_cell.angle_beta   90.00
_cell.angle_gamma   90.00
#
_symmetry.space_group_name_H-M   'P 1'
#
loop_
_entity.id
_entity.type
_entity.pdbx_description
1 polymer ?
#
loop_
_entity_poly.entity_id
_entity_poly.type
_entity_poly.pdbx_seq_one_letter_code
_entity_poly.pdbx_strand_id
1 'polypeptide(L)'
;MSPGLFSNGMLALLLVLLTSSWSLAEIVEDPDLSENNRDPTTIPVFLKQTYKAFSELAFDSDKYPYDHEFTQRLFTEGSPTIREVVLTFLLAFGFILFRYFSESKFRRLVIWLEFKPGDVEKAPEGIFRSLYYCVITGYGAYISYFSGRYNFIQQPCEVYSSNVTWENYFEQEIPTDILSLYWIQFSYYLSGVYMELYMDKRRKDSTMMLLHHFVTLSLMYFSYMGR
;
A
#
# COMPACT_ATOMS: atom_id res chain seq x y z
N MET A 1 14.87 -20.58 30.05
CA MET A 1 14.64 -19.28 30.71
C MET A 1 15.40 -18.21 29.93
N SER A 2 14.68 -17.46 29.08
CA SER A 2 14.94 -16.06 28.67
C SER A 2 13.95 -15.72 27.55
N PRO A 3 12.75 -15.23 27.88
CA PRO A 3 11.76 -14.76 26.91
C PRO A 3 12.03 -13.28 26.64
N GLY A 4 13.00 -12.96 25.79
CA GLY A 4 13.45 -11.55 25.64
C GLY A 4 13.73 -11.06 24.23
N LEU A 5 13.89 -11.95 23.23
CA LEU A 5 14.44 -11.52 21.94
C LEU A 5 13.42 -11.34 20.80
N PHE A 6 12.22 -11.93 20.92
CA PHE A 6 11.20 -11.85 19.86
C PHE A 6 10.23 -10.67 20.00
N SER A 7 10.14 -10.09 21.20
CA SER A 7 9.26 -8.95 21.48
C SER A 7 9.86 -7.63 20.95
N ASN A 8 11.17 -7.46 21.02
CA ASN A 8 11.84 -6.19 20.73
C ASN A 8 11.87 -5.83 19.24
N GLY A 9 11.84 -6.80 18.32
CA GLY A 9 11.84 -6.54 16.88
C GLY A 9 10.51 -6.03 16.34
N MET A 10 9.39 -6.61 16.81
CA MET A 10 8.04 -6.11 16.49
C MET A 10 7.75 -4.80 17.21
N LEU A 11 8.20 -4.64 18.45
CA LEU A 11 8.12 -3.36 19.16
C LEU A 11 8.95 -2.27 18.48
N ALA A 12 10.13 -2.58 17.93
CA ALA A 12 10.92 -1.62 17.19
C ALA A 12 10.25 -1.21 15.86
N LEU A 13 9.61 -2.14 15.15
CA LEU A 13 8.85 -1.81 13.93
C LEU A 13 7.59 -1.00 14.25
N LEU A 14 6.87 -1.36 15.32
CA LEU A 14 5.72 -0.61 15.84
C LEU A 14 6.13 0.76 16.38
N LEU A 15 7.28 0.87 17.06
CA LEU A 15 7.81 2.14 17.55
C LEU A 15 8.26 3.03 16.39
N VAL A 16 8.92 2.49 15.35
CA VAL A 16 9.26 3.26 14.14
C VAL A 16 8.00 3.73 13.39
N LEU A 17 6.93 2.93 13.38
CA LEU A 17 5.62 3.31 12.82
C LEU A 17 4.84 4.29 13.70
N LEU A 18 5.07 4.30 15.02
CA LEU A 18 4.43 5.22 15.97
C LEU A 18 5.20 6.55 16.10
N THR A 19 6.52 6.56 15.94
CA THR A 19 7.36 7.76 16.11
C THR A 19 7.46 8.65 14.88
N SER A 20 6.97 8.22 13.71
CA SER A 20 6.88 9.08 12.52
C SER A 20 5.67 10.03 12.55
N SER A 21 4.81 9.94 13.58
CA SER A 21 3.55 10.70 13.69
C SER A 21 3.70 12.10 14.31
N TRP A 22 4.88 12.73 14.22
CA TRP A 22 5.08 14.08 14.77
C TRP A 22 5.92 14.94 13.83
N SER A 23 5.25 15.76 13.00
CA SER A 23 5.62 17.16 12.73
C SER A 23 4.71 17.79 11.67
N LEU A 24 3.85 18.69 12.13
CA LEU A 24 3.42 19.96 11.52
C LEU A 24 3.11 20.00 10.01
N ALA A 25 1.81 19.87 9.68
CA ALA A 25 1.21 20.69 8.63
C ALA A 25 -0.10 21.25 9.18
N GLU A 26 -0.13 22.56 9.37
CA GLU A 26 -1.33 23.34 9.65
C GLU A 26 -2.22 23.21 8.40
N ILE A 27 -3.31 22.45 8.52
CA ILE A 27 -4.26 22.20 7.43
C ILE A 27 -5.06 23.49 7.24
N VAL A 28 -4.92 24.11 6.06
CA VAL A 28 -5.85 25.17 5.62
C VAL A 28 -7.21 24.50 5.40
N GLU A 29 -8.18 24.80 6.27
CA GLU A 29 -9.54 24.28 6.19
C GLU A 29 -10.25 24.82 4.94
N ASP A 30 -10.54 23.94 3.99
CA ASP A 30 -11.58 24.18 3.00
C ASP A 30 -12.95 23.96 3.68
N PRO A 31 -13.87 24.94 3.65
CA PRO A 31 -15.19 24.80 4.24
C PRO A 31 -15.99 23.60 3.73
N ASP A 32 -15.85 23.18 2.46
CA ASP A 32 -16.58 22.04 1.88
C ASP A 32 -15.95 20.67 2.25
N LEU A 33 -14.68 20.65 2.66
CA LEU A 33 -14.00 19.46 3.19
C LEU A 33 -13.92 19.46 4.74
N SER A 34 -14.47 20.49 5.38
CA SER A 34 -14.58 20.55 6.83
C SER A 34 -15.37 19.35 7.34
N GLU A 35 -15.01 18.85 8.52
CA GLU A 35 -15.65 17.68 9.16
C GLU A 35 -17.19 17.85 9.26
N ASN A 36 -17.66 19.09 9.25
CA ASN A 36 -19.08 19.49 9.31
C ASN A 36 -19.84 19.41 7.96
N ASN A 37 -19.14 19.34 6.81
CA ASN A 37 -19.75 19.31 5.47
C ASN A 37 -19.57 17.96 4.74
N ARG A 38 -19.04 16.94 5.41
CA ARG A 38 -18.87 15.59 4.84
C ARG A 38 -20.22 14.94 4.57
N ASP A 39 -20.37 14.38 3.36
CA ASP A 39 -21.53 13.57 3.01
C ASP A 39 -21.70 12.39 3.99
N PRO A 40 -22.93 12.04 4.41
CA PRO A 40 -23.16 10.96 5.36
C PRO A 40 -22.69 9.62 4.81
N THR A 41 -22.05 8.81 5.66
CA THR A 41 -21.43 7.52 5.31
C THR A 41 -22.46 6.45 4.95
N THR A 42 -23.04 6.54 3.75
CA THR A 42 -24.12 5.67 3.29
C THR A 42 -23.81 5.04 1.93
N ILE A 43 -24.27 3.80 1.73
CA ILE A 43 -24.08 3.06 0.47
C ILE A 43 -24.60 3.81 -0.77
N PRO A 44 -25.76 4.49 -0.74
CA PRO A 44 -26.24 5.24 -1.90
C PRO A 44 -25.31 6.37 -2.33
N VAL A 45 -24.71 7.07 -1.36
CA VAL A 45 -23.74 8.14 -1.62
C VAL A 45 -22.49 7.56 -2.27
N PHE A 46 -21.95 6.46 -1.75
CA PHE A 46 -20.79 5.79 -2.34
C PHE A 46 -21.04 5.38 -3.80
N LEU A 47 -22.18 4.75 -4.10
CA LEU A 47 -22.52 4.34 -5.46
C LEU A 47 -22.68 5.55 -6.39
N LYS A 48 -23.31 6.62 -5.91
CA LYS A 48 -23.47 7.87 -6.67
C LYS A 48 -22.12 8.52 -7.00
N GLN A 49 -21.23 8.64 -6.01
CA GLN A 49 -19.90 9.22 -6.20
C GLN A 49 -19.02 8.34 -7.11
N THR A 50 -19.07 7.02 -6.94
CA THR A 50 -18.37 6.07 -7.81
C THR A 50 -18.84 6.18 -9.26
N TYR A 51 -20.16 6.23 -9.48
CA TYR A 51 -20.73 6.40 -10.81
C TYR A 51 -20.29 7.73 -11.43
N LYS A 52 -20.34 8.83 -10.67
CA LYS A 52 -19.89 10.14 -11.12
C LYS A 52 -18.43 10.11 -11.55
N ALA A 53 -17.53 9.66 -10.67
CA ALA A 53 -16.10 9.56 -10.96
C ALA A 53 -15.81 8.71 -12.20
N PHE A 54 -16.45 7.54 -12.32
CA PHE A 54 -16.32 6.69 -13.50
C PHE A 54 -16.84 7.37 -14.76
N SER A 55 -18.02 7.99 -14.71
CA SER A 55 -18.63 8.66 -15.87
C SER A 55 -17.80 9.83 -16.37
N GLU A 56 -17.24 10.63 -15.45
CA GLU A 56 -16.40 11.76 -15.80
C GLU A 56 -15.07 11.25 -16.39
N LEU A 57 -14.42 10.27 -15.77
CA LEU A 57 -13.15 9.73 -16.26
C LEU A 57 -13.28 9.01 -17.62
N ALA A 58 -14.36 8.26 -17.83
CA ALA A 58 -14.52 7.42 -19.01
C ALA A 58 -15.14 8.15 -20.22
N PHE A 59 -15.99 9.16 -19.99
CA PHE A 59 -16.81 9.75 -21.05
C PHE A 59 -16.75 11.28 -21.12
N ASP A 60 -16.19 11.98 -20.14
CA ASP A 60 -16.08 13.44 -20.14
C ASP A 60 -14.69 13.88 -20.61
N SER A 61 -14.47 13.76 -21.93
CA SER A 61 -13.22 14.16 -22.57
C SER A 61 -12.98 15.68 -22.56
N ASP A 62 -14.02 16.48 -22.30
CA ASP A 62 -13.90 17.93 -22.16
C ASP A 62 -13.34 18.29 -20.77
N LYS A 63 -13.72 17.52 -19.73
CA LYS A 63 -13.22 17.67 -18.36
C LYS A 63 -11.84 17.02 -18.17
N TYR A 64 -11.59 15.88 -18.80
CA TYR A 64 -10.30 15.16 -18.76
C TYR A 64 -9.76 14.95 -20.19
N PRO A 65 -9.28 16.01 -20.85
CA PRO A 65 -8.71 15.89 -22.18
C PRO A 65 -7.45 15.01 -22.13
N TYR A 66 -7.31 14.12 -23.12
CA TYR A 66 -6.07 13.38 -23.29
C TYR A 66 -4.98 14.35 -23.76
N ASP A 67 -4.19 14.81 -22.80
CA ASP A 67 -3.12 15.75 -23.03
C ASP A 67 -1.76 15.04 -22.96
N HIS A 68 -0.99 15.16 -24.05
CA HIS A 68 0.37 14.66 -24.10
C HIS A 68 1.26 15.37 -23.09
N GLU A 69 1.00 16.64 -22.79
CA GLU A 69 1.75 17.40 -21.80
C GLU A 69 1.50 16.85 -20.40
N PHE A 70 0.25 16.56 -20.02
CA PHE A 70 -0.06 15.88 -18.77
C PHE A 70 0.64 14.53 -18.65
N THR A 71 0.61 13.71 -19.72
CA THR A 71 1.29 12.41 -19.73
C THR A 71 2.80 12.58 -19.54
N GLN A 72 3.41 13.57 -20.20
CA GLN A 72 4.82 13.86 -20.02
C GLN A 72 5.14 14.26 -18.57
N ARG A 73 4.35 15.17 -18.00
CA ARG A 73 4.50 15.64 -16.61
C ARG A 73 4.29 14.52 -15.60
N LEU A 74 3.36 13.60 -15.86
CA LEU A 74 3.17 12.39 -15.06
C LEU A 74 4.47 11.57 -14.94
N PHE A 75 5.20 11.38 -16.05
CA PHE A 75 6.46 10.64 -16.05
C PHE A 75 7.68 11.43 -15.58
N THR A 76 7.67 12.77 -15.69
CA THR A 76 8.82 13.59 -15.27
C THR A 76 8.69 14.08 -13.83
N GLU A 77 7.51 14.51 -13.41
CA GLU A 77 7.22 15.11 -12.10
C GLU A 77 6.52 14.12 -11.15
N GLY A 78 5.71 13.20 -11.67
CA GLY A 78 5.04 12.16 -10.88
C GLY A 78 5.94 10.96 -10.52
N SER A 79 7.13 10.85 -11.11
CA SER A 79 8.03 9.73 -10.86
C SER A 79 8.61 9.74 -9.44
N PRO A 80 8.84 8.56 -8.82
CA PRO A 80 9.37 8.49 -7.46
C PRO A 80 10.79 9.03 -7.41
N THR A 81 11.11 9.69 -6.30
CA THR A 81 12.47 10.17 -6.04
C THR A 81 13.44 9.00 -5.85
N ILE A 82 14.73 9.24 -6.10
CA ILE A 82 15.78 8.23 -5.88
C ILE A 82 15.77 7.72 -4.43
N ARG A 83 15.44 8.58 -3.46
CA ARG A 83 15.34 8.18 -2.05
C ARG A 83 14.24 7.15 -1.84
N GLU A 84 13.07 7.37 -2.41
CA GLU A 84 11.93 6.44 -2.32
C GLU A 84 12.20 5.12 -3.02
N VAL A 85 12.85 5.17 -4.19
CA VAL A 85 13.30 3.97 -4.90
C VAL A 85 14.26 3.16 -4.03
N VAL A 86 15.28 3.80 -3.45
CA VAL A 86 16.23 3.12 -2.55
C VAL A 86 15.53 2.54 -1.32
N LEU A 87 14.65 3.30 -0.67
CA LEU A 87 13.88 2.83 0.49
C LEU A 87 13.02 1.61 0.13
N THR A 88 12.37 1.63 -1.03
CA THR A 88 11.55 0.52 -1.54
C THR A 88 12.39 -0.74 -1.76
N PHE A 89 13.57 -0.61 -2.38
CA PHE A 89 14.48 -1.75 -2.55
C PHE A 89 15.02 -2.28 -1.22
N LEU A 90 15.33 -1.40 -0.26
CA LEU A 90 15.77 -1.79 1.08
C LEU A 90 14.67 -2.54 1.84
N LEU A 91 13.42 -2.06 1.78
CA LEU A 91 12.27 -2.73 2.37
C LEU A 91 12.00 -4.09 1.69
N ALA A 92 12.07 -4.15 0.37
CA ALA A 92 11.92 -5.41 -0.38
C ALA A 92 12.99 -6.43 0.03
N PHE A 93 14.24 -5.98 0.16
CA PHE A 93 15.33 -6.81 0.69
C PHE A 93 15.07 -7.25 2.14
N GLY A 94 14.54 -6.35 2.97
CA GLY A 94 14.10 -6.66 4.33
C GLY A 94 13.05 -7.78 4.38
N PHE A 95 12.06 -7.77 3.49
CA PHE A 95 11.08 -8.86 3.36
C PHE A 95 11.72 -10.19 2.97
N ILE A 96 12.66 -10.19 2.02
CA ILE A 96 13.41 -11.39 1.61
C ILE A 96 14.20 -11.96 2.79
N LEU A 97 14.95 -11.13 3.52
CA LEU A 97 15.70 -11.56 4.68
C LEU A 97 14.79 -12.09 5.78
N PHE A 98 13.69 -11.39 6.07
CA PHE A 98 12.72 -11.85 7.06
C PHE A 98 12.13 -13.21 6.68
N ARG A 99 11.78 -13.42 5.41
CA ARG A 99 11.28 -14.69 4.89
C ARG A 99 12.33 -15.80 5.00
N TYR A 100 13.59 -15.51 4.74
CA TYR A 100 14.69 -16.47 4.86
C TYR A 100 14.92 -16.89 6.31
N PHE A 101 15.00 -15.94 7.25
CA PHE A 101 15.26 -16.25 8.67
C PHE A 101 14.04 -16.83 9.41
N SER A 102 12.83 -16.51 8.96
CA SER A 102 11.61 -17.01 9.60
C SER A 102 11.23 -18.42 9.16
N GLU A 103 11.71 -18.90 8.00
CA GLU A 103 11.33 -20.19 7.43
C GLU A 103 11.52 -21.37 8.39
N SER A 104 12.74 -21.53 8.94
CA SER A 104 13.04 -22.64 9.85
C SER A 104 12.26 -22.56 11.16
N LYS A 105 11.86 -21.35 11.57
CA LYS A 105 11.04 -21.14 12.78
C LYS A 105 9.60 -21.54 12.51
N PHE A 106 9.03 -21.11 11.38
CA PHE A 106 7.68 -21.49 10.97
C PHE A 106 7.57 -23.00 10.74
N ARG A 107 8.54 -23.62 10.07
CA ARG A 107 8.54 -25.08 9.89
C ARG A 107 8.54 -25.83 11.22
N ARG A 108 9.36 -25.40 12.19
CA ARG A 108 9.38 -26.00 13.54
C ARG A 108 8.05 -25.81 14.28
N LEU A 109 7.44 -24.64 14.19
CA LEU A 109 6.14 -24.35 14.79
C LEU A 109 5.06 -25.29 14.22
N VAL A 110 5.04 -25.50 12.91
CA VAL A 110 4.03 -26.31 12.23
C VAL A 110 4.21 -27.81 12.51
N ILE A 111 5.47 -28.28 12.63
CA ILE A 111 5.76 -29.66 13.08
C ILE A 111 5.29 -29.85 14.53
N TRP A 112 5.53 -28.86 15.39
CA TRP A 112 5.07 -28.91 16.78
C TRP A 112 3.54 -28.94 16.90
N LEU A 113 2.82 -28.35 15.93
CA LEU A 113 1.36 -28.42 15.81
C LEU A 113 0.85 -29.71 15.12
N GLU A 114 1.72 -30.69 14.85
CA GLU A 114 1.36 -32.00 14.28
C GLU A 114 0.68 -31.95 12.88
N PHE A 115 1.05 -30.97 12.06
CA PHE A 115 0.54 -30.88 10.69
C PHE A 115 1.05 -32.01 9.79
N LYS A 116 0.29 -32.34 8.74
CA LYS A 116 0.68 -33.35 7.75
C LYS A 116 1.98 -32.92 7.03
N PRO A 117 2.85 -33.87 6.66
CA PRO A 117 4.15 -33.55 6.07
C PRO A 117 4.08 -32.74 4.78
N GLY A 118 3.02 -32.94 3.97
CA GLY A 118 2.79 -32.14 2.75
C GLY A 118 2.41 -30.67 3.03
N ASP A 119 1.81 -30.40 4.18
CA ASP A 119 1.41 -29.04 4.60
C ASP A 119 2.58 -28.31 5.26
N VAL A 120 3.47 -29.04 5.96
CA VAL A 120 4.70 -28.51 6.57
C VAL A 120 5.61 -27.85 5.53
N GLU A 121 5.65 -28.36 4.29
CA GLU A 121 6.44 -27.74 3.22
C GLU A 121 5.90 -26.37 2.79
N LYS A 122 4.58 -26.19 2.79
CA LYS A 122 3.91 -24.98 2.27
C LYS A 122 3.61 -23.95 3.36
N ALA A 123 3.53 -24.39 4.61
CA ALA A 123 3.11 -23.54 5.71
C ALA A 123 3.98 -22.30 5.94
N PRO A 124 5.33 -22.32 5.81
CA PRO A 124 6.13 -21.12 5.99
C PRO A 124 5.75 -19.98 5.03
N GLU A 125 5.49 -20.30 3.77
CA GLU A 125 5.00 -19.35 2.77
C GLU A 125 3.64 -18.79 3.18
N GLY A 126 2.69 -19.67 3.53
CA GLY A 126 1.34 -19.28 3.94
C GLY A 126 1.31 -18.40 5.19
N ILE A 127 2.11 -18.73 6.21
CA ILE A 127 2.23 -17.95 7.44
C ILE A 127 2.83 -16.58 7.15
N PHE A 128 3.89 -16.50 6.36
CA PHE A 128 4.51 -15.22 5.98
C PHE A 128 3.50 -14.30 5.26
N ARG A 129 2.82 -14.82 4.22
CA ARG A 129 1.81 -14.07 3.47
C ARG A 129 0.64 -13.66 4.38
N SER A 130 0.17 -14.56 5.24
CA SER A 130 -0.92 -14.27 6.17
C SER A 130 -0.56 -13.17 7.17
N LEU A 131 0.63 -13.22 7.78
CA LEU A 131 1.09 -12.18 8.71
C LEU A 131 1.17 -10.82 8.03
N TYR A 132 1.75 -10.78 6.82
CA TYR A 132 1.79 -9.57 6.02
C TYR A 132 0.38 -9.02 5.75
N TYR A 133 -0.53 -9.85 5.22
CA TYR A 133 -1.88 -9.41 4.88
C TYR A 133 -2.68 -8.99 6.11
N CYS A 134 -2.53 -9.65 7.25
CA CYS A 134 -3.17 -9.22 8.50
C CYS A 134 -2.68 -7.83 8.92
N VAL A 135 -1.36 -7.58 8.89
CA VAL A 135 -0.79 -6.28 9.29
C VAL A 135 -1.18 -5.18 8.33
N ILE A 136 -0.99 -5.38 7.02
CA ILE A 136 -1.27 -4.32 6.04
C ILE A 136 -2.76 -4.01 5.91
N THR A 137 -3.63 -5.02 6.05
CA THR A 137 -5.08 -4.81 6.05
C THR A 137 -5.52 -4.06 7.30
N GLY A 138 -4.96 -4.41 8.47
CA GLY A 138 -5.23 -3.68 9.71
C GLY A 138 -4.78 -2.23 9.62
N TYR A 139 -3.58 -1.98 9.09
CA TYR A 139 -3.04 -0.64 8.91
C TYR A 139 -3.83 0.18 7.87
N GLY A 140 -4.19 -0.43 6.73
CA GLY A 140 -5.05 0.18 5.73
C GLY A 140 -6.43 0.52 6.26
N ALA A 141 -7.08 -0.40 6.99
CA ALA A 141 -8.36 -0.14 7.64
C ALA A 141 -8.27 0.98 8.69
N TYR A 142 -7.16 1.04 9.43
CA TYR A 142 -6.91 2.13 10.36
C TYR A 142 -6.83 3.48 9.64
N ILE A 143 -5.99 3.61 8.62
CA ILE A 143 -5.87 4.85 7.84
C ILE A 143 -7.21 5.21 7.19
N SER A 144 -7.85 4.26 6.51
CA SER A 144 -8.99 4.55 5.65
C SER A 144 -10.33 4.71 6.36
N TYR A 145 -10.48 4.16 7.57
CA TYR A 145 -11.77 4.16 8.27
C TYR A 145 -11.68 4.60 9.73
N PHE A 146 -10.71 4.10 10.49
CA PHE A 146 -10.66 4.35 11.93
C PHE A 146 -9.93 5.64 12.33
N SER A 147 -9.07 6.19 11.47
CA SER A 147 -8.27 7.38 11.79
C SER A 147 -9.08 8.66 11.85
N GLY A 148 -10.24 8.71 11.16
CA GLY A 148 -11.05 9.92 10.96
C GLY A 148 -10.42 10.97 10.04
N ARG A 149 -9.16 10.76 9.62
CA ARG A 149 -8.39 11.73 8.82
C ARG A 149 -8.85 11.81 7.37
N TYR A 150 -9.25 10.67 6.81
CA TYR A 150 -9.66 10.55 5.41
C TYR A 150 -11.04 9.90 5.32
N ASN A 151 -11.85 10.37 4.36
CA ASN A 151 -13.17 9.84 4.04
C ASN A 151 -13.14 9.07 2.71
N PHE A 152 -12.13 8.20 2.52
CA PHE A 152 -11.89 7.49 1.25
C PHE A 152 -13.11 6.75 0.69
N ILE A 153 -13.96 6.21 1.56
CA ILE A 153 -15.10 5.41 1.14
C ILE A 153 -16.18 6.29 0.52
N GLN A 154 -16.28 7.57 0.86
CA GLN A 154 -17.33 8.47 0.36
C GLN A 154 -16.75 9.51 -0.60
N GLN A 155 -15.52 9.94 -0.34
CA GLN A 155 -14.76 10.90 -1.13
C GLN A 155 -13.37 10.33 -1.43
N PRO A 156 -13.26 9.39 -2.40
CA PRO A 156 -12.00 8.73 -2.71
C PRO A 156 -10.88 9.69 -3.17
N CYS A 157 -11.24 10.89 -3.63
CA CYS A 157 -10.32 11.93 -4.08
C CYS A 157 -9.98 12.98 -3.00
N GLU A 158 -10.47 12.86 -1.76
CA GLU A 158 -10.26 13.85 -0.69
C GLU A 158 -8.77 14.03 -0.32
N VAL A 159 -7.93 13.02 -0.60
CA VAL A 159 -6.48 13.10 -0.38
C VAL A 159 -5.82 14.22 -1.18
N TYR A 160 -6.42 14.61 -2.30
CA TYR A 160 -5.88 15.64 -3.16
C TYR A 160 -6.61 16.94 -2.85
N SER A 161 -5.86 17.90 -2.28
CA SER A 161 -6.36 19.18 -1.81
C SER A 161 -7.24 19.89 -2.84
N SER A 162 -8.25 20.62 -2.39
CA SER A 162 -9.12 21.44 -3.22
C SER A 162 -8.42 22.61 -3.92
N ASN A 163 -7.18 22.94 -3.53
CA ASN A 163 -6.35 23.97 -4.18
C ASN A 163 -5.44 23.42 -5.29
N VAL A 164 -5.74 22.23 -5.80
CA VAL A 164 -5.02 21.63 -6.93
C VAL A 164 -5.45 22.30 -8.24
N THR A 165 -4.47 22.96 -8.83
CA THR A 165 -4.49 23.50 -10.18
C THR A 165 -3.63 22.63 -11.08
N TRP A 166 -3.77 22.79 -12.39
CA TRP A 166 -2.92 22.08 -13.33
C TRP A 166 -1.43 22.36 -13.11
N GLU A 167 -1.05 23.57 -12.66
CA GLU A 167 0.34 23.94 -12.42
C GLU A 167 0.96 23.20 -11.23
N ASN A 168 0.26 23.18 -10.08
CA ASN A 168 0.77 22.62 -8.82
C ASN A 168 0.34 21.17 -8.53
N TYR A 169 -0.24 20.46 -9.50
CA TYR A 169 -0.74 19.09 -9.36
C TYR A 169 0.34 18.13 -8.82
N PHE A 170 1.51 18.07 -9.46
CA PHE A 170 2.61 17.19 -9.06
C PHE A 170 3.46 17.74 -7.91
N GLU A 171 3.21 18.98 -7.47
CA GLU A 171 3.87 19.57 -6.31
C GLU A 171 3.21 19.13 -5.00
N GLN A 172 1.98 18.58 -5.06
CA GLN A 172 1.31 18.06 -3.87
C GLN A 172 2.05 16.84 -3.32
N GLU A 173 2.46 16.93 -2.07
CA GLU A 173 3.06 15.80 -1.37
C GLU A 173 1.98 14.80 -0.97
N ILE A 174 2.25 13.52 -1.22
CA ILE A 174 1.38 12.44 -0.72
C ILE A 174 1.53 12.40 0.80
N PRO A 175 0.42 12.41 1.57
CA PRO A 175 0.48 12.29 3.02
C PRO A 175 1.30 11.07 3.46
N THR A 176 2.17 11.26 4.45
CA THR A 176 3.20 10.27 4.81
C THR A 176 2.64 8.90 5.21
N ASP A 177 1.46 8.86 5.82
CA ASP A 177 0.77 7.62 6.19
C ASP A 177 0.33 6.83 4.96
N ILE A 178 -0.24 7.49 3.95
CA ILE A 178 -0.58 6.89 2.65
C ILE A 178 0.68 6.51 1.87
N LEU A 179 1.68 7.38 1.85
CA LEU A 179 2.97 7.13 1.19
C LEU A 179 3.65 5.87 1.77
N SER A 180 3.57 5.67 3.09
CA SER A 180 4.10 4.47 3.72
C SER A 180 3.38 3.19 3.26
N LEU A 181 2.07 3.24 2.98
CA LEU A 181 1.33 2.10 2.41
C LEU A 181 1.86 1.77 1.01
N TYR A 182 2.10 2.77 0.17
CA TYR A 182 2.71 2.57 -1.14
C TYR A 182 4.07 1.88 -1.04
N TRP A 183 4.98 2.40 -0.20
CA TRP A 183 6.29 1.80 -0.02
C TRP A 183 6.21 0.36 0.49
N ILE A 184 5.43 0.09 1.53
CA ILE A 184 5.31 -1.25 2.11
C ILE A 184 4.71 -2.23 1.11
N GLN A 185 3.61 -1.87 0.45
CA GLN A 185 2.94 -2.73 -0.51
C GLN A 185 3.78 -3.00 -1.74
N PHE A 186 4.34 -1.95 -2.35
CA PHE A 186 5.19 -2.09 -3.52
C PHE A 186 6.41 -2.96 -3.20
N SER A 187 7.07 -2.71 -2.06
CA SER A 187 8.21 -3.51 -1.60
C SER A 187 7.87 -4.98 -1.39
N TYR A 188 6.70 -5.27 -0.81
CA TYR A 188 6.24 -6.63 -0.62
C TYR A 188 5.99 -7.34 -1.95
N TYR A 189 5.25 -6.71 -2.88
CA TYR A 189 5.02 -7.31 -4.21
C TYR A 189 6.32 -7.46 -5.01
N LEU A 190 7.26 -6.52 -4.89
CA LEU A 190 8.57 -6.62 -5.52
C LEU A 190 9.38 -7.77 -4.92
N SER A 191 9.38 -7.93 -3.59
CA SER A 191 9.99 -9.07 -2.92
C SER A 191 9.32 -10.39 -3.30
N GLY A 192 8.00 -10.37 -3.54
CA GLY A 192 7.20 -11.53 -3.97
C GLY A 192 7.62 -12.06 -5.33
N VAL A 193 8.03 -11.19 -6.26
CA VAL A 193 8.64 -11.61 -7.55
C VAL A 193 9.91 -12.43 -7.30
N TYR A 194 10.80 -11.97 -6.43
CA TYR A 194 12.01 -12.71 -6.08
C TYR A 194 11.69 -14.03 -5.38
N MET A 195 10.79 -14.02 -4.41
CA MET A 195 10.40 -15.21 -3.66
C MET A 195 9.79 -16.27 -4.59
N GLU A 196 8.87 -15.90 -5.49
CA GLU A 196 8.24 -16.83 -6.43
C GLU A 196 9.24 -17.45 -7.43
N LEU A 197 10.27 -16.69 -7.82
CA LEU A 197 11.29 -17.17 -8.76
C LEU A 197 12.34 -18.08 -8.12
N TYR A 198 12.72 -17.83 -6.86
CA TYR A 198 13.92 -18.43 -6.26
C TYR A 198 13.71 -19.15 -4.93
N MET A 199 12.68 -18.82 -4.15
CA MET A 199 12.48 -19.35 -2.80
C MET A 199 11.27 -20.30 -2.72
N ASP A 200 10.15 -19.91 -3.31
CA ASP A 200 8.90 -20.66 -3.22
C ASP A 200 8.90 -21.83 -4.23
N LYS A 201 8.19 -22.89 -3.87
CA LYS A 201 8.11 -24.10 -4.70
C LYS A 201 7.28 -23.79 -5.93
N ARG A 202 7.88 -23.96 -7.12
CA ARG A 202 7.17 -23.75 -8.39
C ARG A 202 5.96 -24.67 -8.51
N ARG A 203 4.80 -24.07 -8.74
CA ARG A 203 3.51 -24.74 -8.94
C ARG A 203 2.98 -24.45 -10.34
N LYS A 204 1.87 -25.10 -10.72
CA LYS A 204 1.22 -24.89 -12.03
C LYS A 204 0.71 -23.45 -12.20
N ASP A 205 0.38 -22.79 -11.10
CA ASP A 205 -0.11 -21.41 -11.03
C ASP A 205 0.99 -20.36 -10.86
N SER A 206 2.26 -20.76 -10.67
CA SER A 206 3.38 -19.82 -10.44
C SER A 206 3.53 -18.75 -11.52
N THR A 207 3.32 -19.11 -12.80
CA THR A 207 3.38 -18.13 -13.90
C THR A 207 2.27 -17.08 -13.78
N MET A 208 1.05 -17.50 -13.42
CA MET A 208 -0.08 -16.60 -13.24
C MET A 208 0.14 -15.71 -12.00
N MET A 209 0.68 -16.27 -10.92
CA MET A 209 1.05 -15.50 -9.74
C MET A 209 2.13 -14.46 -10.06
N LEU A 210 3.14 -14.82 -10.85
CA LEU A 210 4.19 -13.88 -11.28
C LEU A 210 3.60 -12.74 -12.14
N LEU A 211 2.73 -13.08 -13.11
CA LEU A 211 2.02 -12.09 -13.91
C LEU A 211 1.19 -11.15 -13.02
N HIS A 212 0.48 -11.69 -12.03
CA HIS A 212 -0.27 -10.91 -11.07
C HIS A 212 0.63 -9.91 -10.33
N HIS A 213 1.83 -10.31 -9.89
CA HIS A 213 2.76 -9.38 -9.24
C HIS A 213 3.20 -8.26 -10.20
N PHE A 214 3.50 -8.56 -11.46
CA PHE A 214 3.83 -7.53 -12.46
C PHE A 214 2.68 -6.56 -12.70
N VAL A 215 1.45 -7.06 -12.83
CA VAL A 215 0.25 -6.22 -13.01
C VAL A 215 0.03 -5.34 -11.77
N THR A 216 0.09 -5.92 -10.57
CA THR A 216 -0.08 -5.18 -9.32
C THR A 216 1.00 -4.12 -9.13
N LEU A 217 2.27 -4.42 -9.41
CA LEU A 217 3.35 -3.44 -9.37
C LEU A 217 3.12 -2.31 -10.37
N SER A 218 2.65 -2.62 -11.58
CA SER A 218 2.35 -1.61 -12.59
C SER A 218 1.18 -0.71 -12.15
N LEU A 219 0.09 -1.30 -11.66
CA LEU A 219 -1.06 -0.55 -11.14
C LEU A 219 -0.66 0.34 -9.96
N MET A 220 0.16 -0.17 -9.04
CA MET A 220 0.66 0.59 -7.90
C MET A 220 1.57 1.74 -8.33
N TYR A 221 2.42 1.51 -9.33
CA TYR A 221 3.30 2.54 -9.89
C TYR A 221 2.50 3.67 -10.55
N PHE A 222 1.52 3.34 -11.40
CA PHE A 222 0.66 4.35 -12.02
C PHE A 222 -0.20 5.08 -10.99
N SER A 223 -0.70 4.39 -9.97
CA SER A 223 -1.45 4.98 -8.86
C SER A 223 -0.60 5.96 -8.05
N TYR A 224 0.68 5.66 -7.84
CA TYR A 224 1.62 6.57 -7.17
C TYR A 224 1.90 7.82 -8.02
N MET A 225 2.17 7.63 -9.32
CA MET A 225 2.48 8.75 -10.21
C MET A 225 1.30 9.69 -10.39
N GLY A 226 0.11 9.09 -10.55
CA GLY A 226 -1.15 9.80 -10.74
C GLY A 226 -1.81 10.25 -9.45
N ARG A 227 -1.02 10.40 -8.36
CA ARG A 227 -1.45 11.12 -7.14
C ARG A 227 -2.33 12.28 -7.53
#